data_AF-A0A929H994-F1
#
_entry.id   AF-A0A929H994-F1
#
_cell.length_a   1.000
_cell.length_b   1.000
_cell.length_c   1.000
_cell.angle_alpha   90.00
_cell.angle_beta   90.00
_cell.angle_gamma   90.00
#
_symmetry.space_group_name_H-M   'P 1'
#
loop_
_entity.id
_entity.type
_entity.pdbx_description
1 polymer ?
#
loop_
_entity_poly.entity_id
_entity_poly.type
_entity_poly.pdbx_seq_one_letter_code
_entity_poly.pdbx_strand_id
1 'polypeptide(L)'
;EVTLTPAEGFGEHDADLTFTDSLDNVPAEIRKLGQEVEAQNENGEIKKFVVTEINTEANTLTVDGNHPMAGQTVQFKVTVKEIRDATPEELQQGGPSSSNDILPPMAS
;
A
#
# COMPACT_ATOMS: atom_id res chain seq x y z
N GLU A 1 18.21 -13.46 -2.47
CA GLU A 1 16.77 -13.53 -2.09
C GLU A 1 16.68 -13.04 -0.66
N VAL A 2 15.64 -12.28 -0.34
CA VAL A 2 15.41 -11.69 0.98
C VAL A 2 13.97 -11.98 1.36
N THR A 3 13.73 -12.48 2.56
CA THR A 3 12.39 -12.70 3.09
C THR A 3 12.15 -11.68 4.19
N LEU A 4 11.03 -10.98 4.12
CA LEU A 4 10.57 -10.03 5.14
C LEU A 4 9.32 -10.60 5.79
N THR A 5 9.33 -10.67 7.12
CA THR A 5 8.10 -10.89 7.89
C THR A 5 7.18 -9.66 7.75
N PRO A 6 5.89 -9.74 8.11
CA PRO A 6 5.01 -8.57 8.01
C PRO A 6 5.55 -7.39 8.83
N ALA A 7 6.02 -7.63 10.06
CA ALA A 7 6.67 -6.62 10.91
C ALA A 7 7.92 -5.94 10.30
N GLU A 8 8.66 -6.61 9.41
CA GLU A 8 9.84 -6.06 8.72
C GLU A 8 9.50 -5.43 7.35
N GLY A 9 8.32 -5.74 6.81
CA GLY A 9 7.87 -5.34 5.49
C GLY A 9 6.72 -4.34 5.55
N PHE A 10 5.51 -4.83 5.31
CA PHE A 10 4.32 -4.00 5.10
C PHE A 10 3.44 -3.83 6.35
N GLY A 11 3.93 -4.26 7.51
CA GLY A 11 3.21 -4.25 8.78
C GLY A 11 2.33 -5.48 8.98
N GLU A 12 1.89 -5.66 10.21
CA GLU A 12 0.83 -6.60 10.57
C GLU A 12 -0.51 -6.13 9.98
N HIS A 13 -1.43 -7.07 9.74
CA HIS A 13 -2.79 -6.71 9.38
C HIS A 13 -3.52 -6.21 10.62
N ASP A 14 -4.08 -5.00 10.53
CA ASP A 14 -4.80 -4.33 11.60
C ASP A 14 -6.31 -4.53 11.40
N ALA A 15 -6.93 -5.26 12.33
CA ALA A 15 -8.36 -5.51 12.32
C ALA A 15 -9.19 -4.25 12.55
N ASP A 16 -8.64 -3.22 13.20
CA ASP A 16 -9.31 -1.92 13.39
C ASP A 16 -9.35 -1.10 12.09
N LEU A 17 -8.69 -1.57 11.03
CA LEU A 17 -8.76 -1.00 9.68
C LEU A 17 -9.62 -1.84 8.73
N THR A 18 -10.32 -2.85 9.24
CA THR A 18 -11.26 -3.67 8.46
C THR A 18 -12.67 -3.48 9.00
N PHE A 19 -13.58 -3.03 8.13
CA PHE A 19 -14.95 -2.71 8.51
C PHE A 19 -15.94 -3.48 7.64
N THR A 20 -16.93 -4.10 8.27
CA THR A 20 -18.04 -4.76 7.57
C THR A 20 -19.34 -4.04 7.91
N ASP A 21 -20.09 -3.66 6.89
CA ASP A 21 -21.40 -3.02 7.04
C ASP A 21 -22.44 -3.70 6.14
N SER A 22 -23.72 -3.46 6.42
CA SER A 22 -24.81 -3.93 5.58
C SER A 22 -24.78 -3.22 4.22
N LEU A 23 -25.08 -3.96 3.15
CA LEU A 23 -25.20 -3.37 1.81
C LEU A 23 -26.21 -2.22 1.80
N ASP A 24 -27.26 -2.26 2.61
CA ASP A 24 -28.28 -1.20 2.68
C ASP A 24 -27.73 0.15 3.16
N ASN A 25 -26.69 0.13 3.99
CA ASN A 25 -26.03 1.34 4.51
C ASN A 25 -24.98 1.90 3.53
N VAL A 26 -24.54 1.09 2.57
CA VAL A 26 -23.47 1.43 1.64
C VAL A 26 -24.05 1.99 0.34
N PRO A 27 -23.63 3.17 -0.15
CA PRO A 27 -24.05 3.70 -1.44
C PRO A 27 -23.77 2.73 -2.59
N ALA A 28 -24.72 2.60 -3.53
CA ALA A 28 -24.61 1.65 -4.66
C ALA A 28 -23.36 1.88 -5.53
N GLU A 29 -22.88 3.13 -5.59
CA GLU A 29 -21.70 3.53 -6.37
C GLU A 29 -20.42 2.82 -5.91
N ILE A 30 -20.33 2.47 -4.63
CA ILE A 30 -19.14 1.84 -4.05
C ILE A 30 -19.29 0.34 -3.78
N ARG A 31 -20.42 -0.29 -4.17
CA ARG A 31 -20.65 -1.74 -4.02
C ARG A 31 -19.97 -2.56 -5.11
N LYS A 32 -18.66 -2.35 -5.31
CA LYS A 32 -17.85 -3.09 -6.29
C LYS A 32 -16.54 -3.54 -5.65
N LEU A 33 -16.17 -4.79 -5.84
CA LEU A 33 -14.87 -5.30 -5.39
C LEU A 33 -13.73 -4.45 -5.97
N GLY A 34 -12.75 -4.14 -5.11
CA GLY A 34 -11.59 -3.31 -5.46
C GLY A 34 -11.88 -1.81 -5.54
N GLN A 35 -13.11 -1.36 -5.29
CA GLN A 35 -13.43 0.06 -5.27
C GLN A 35 -12.74 0.74 -4.08
N GLU A 36 -12.09 1.88 -4.34
CA GLU A 36 -11.54 2.74 -3.29
C GLU A 36 -12.61 3.68 -2.73
N VAL A 37 -12.58 3.86 -1.41
CA VAL A 37 -13.45 4.78 -0.66
C VAL A 37 -12.61 5.57 0.33
N GLU A 38 -12.93 6.85 0.49
CA GLU A 38 -12.30 7.71 1.49
C GLU A 38 -13.23 7.83 2.68
N ALA A 39 -12.73 7.53 3.88
CA ALA A 39 -13.46 7.66 5.12
C ALA A 39 -12.70 8.59 6.07
N GLN A 40 -13.44 9.48 6.73
CA GLN A 40 -12.90 10.40 7.72
C GLN A 40 -13.14 9.84 9.12
N ASN A 41 -12.10 9.73 9.94
CA ASN A 41 -12.24 9.31 11.34
C ASN A 41 -12.69 10.50 12.24
N GLU A 42 -12.93 10.23 13.51
CA GLU A 42 -13.38 11.23 14.50
C GLU A 42 -12.37 12.37 14.72
N ASN A 43 -11.08 12.14 14.42
CA ASN A 43 -10.02 13.15 14.51
C ASN A 43 -9.94 14.05 13.25
N GLY A 44 -10.77 13.79 12.25
CA GLY A 44 -10.76 14.50 10.98
C GLY A 44 -9.73 14.00 9.97
N GLU A 45 -9.08 12.88 10.24
CA GLU A 45 -8.11 12.27 9.34
C GLU A 45 -8.85 11.46 8.26
N ILE A 46 -8.52 11.74 7.00
CA ILE A 46 -9.05 11.01 5.85
C ILE A 46 -8.14 9.80 5.61
N LYS A 47 -8.73 8.60 5.66
CA LYS A 47 -8.08 7.33 5.31
C LYS A 47 -8.77 6.72 4.09
N LYS A 48 -7.98 5.99 3.31
CA LYS A 48 -8.45 5.23 2.15
C LYS A 48 -8.73 3.79 2.55
N PHE A 49 -9.82 3.26 2.06
CA PHE A 49 -10.22 1.87 2.21
C PHE A 49 -10.56 1.28 0.85
N VAL A 50 -10.45 -0.03 0.72
CA VAL A 50 -10.78 -0.77 -0.50
C VAL A 50 -11.83 -1.81 -0.18
N VAL A 51 -12.83 -1.97 -1.04
CA VAL A 51 -13.81 -3.05 -0.90
C VAL A 51 -13.14 -4.39 -1.19
N THR A 52 -13.00 -5.22 -0.16
CA THR A 52 -12.33 -6.53 -0.24
C THR A 52 -13.30 -7.69 -0.36
N GLU A 53 -14.53 -7.54 0.13
CA GLU A 53 -15.54 -8.59 0.07
C GLU A 53 -16.95 -8.01 -0.10
N ILE A 54 -17.78 -8.70 -0.89
CA ILE A 54 -19.21 -8.42 -1.01
C ILE A 54 -19.95 -9.75 -0.87
N ASN A 55 -20.76 -9.87 0.18
CA ASN A 55 -21.57 -11.05 0.43
C ASN A 55 -23.06 -10.73 0.26
N THR A 56 -23.62 -11.14 -0.88
CA THR A 56 -25.02 -10.90 -1.21
C THR A 56 -25.99 -11.77 -0.40
N GLU A 57 -25.58 -12.94 0.08
CA GLU A 57 -26.42 -13.83 0.88
C GLU A 57 -26.58 -13.32 2.32
N ALA A 58 -25.48 -12.83 2.90
CA ALA A 58 -25.45 -12.23 4.22
C ALA A 58 -25.84 -10.73 4.22
N ASN A 59 -26.01 -10.13 3.04
CA ASN A 59 -26.30 -8.72 2.83
C ASN A 59 -25.24 -7.77 3.44
N THR A 60 -23.96 -8.12 3.28
CA THR A 60 -22.83 -7.39 3.86
C THR A 60 -21.77 -7.01 2.82
N LEU A 61 -21.00 -5.97 3.12
CA LEU A 61 -19.84 -5.52 2.38
C LEU A 61 -18.70 -5.20 3.34
N THR A 62 -17.49 -5.64 3.00
CA THR A 62 -16.28 -5.40 3.80
C THR A 62 -15.34 -4.47 3.06
N VAL A 63 -14.84 -3.46 3.78
CA VAL A 63 -13.78 -2.56 3.34
C VAL A 63 -12.54 -2.73 4.22
N ASP A 64 -11.36 -2.59 3.62
CA ASP A 64 -10.08 -2.77 4.29
C ASP A 64 -9.13 -1.62 3.95
N GLY A 65 -8.55 -1.00 4.99
CA GLY A 65 -7.61 0.12 4.90
C GLY A 65 -6.15 -0.27 5.09
N ASN A 66 -5.86 -1.57 5.24
CA ASN A 66 -4.50 -2.06 5.37
C ASN A 66 -3.73 -1.97 4.05
N HIS A 67 -2.41 -1.95 4.14
CA HIS A 67 -1.58 -2.15 2.95
C HIS A 67 -1.95 -3.50 2.30
N PRO A 68 -2.02 -3.63 0.97
CA PRO A 68 -2.41 -4.87 0.29
C PRO A 68 -1.58 -6.12 0.65
N MET A 69 -0.38 -5.91 1.18
CA MET A 69 0.57 -6.94 1.61
C MET A 69 0.73 -7.03 3.14
N ALA A 70 -0.06 -6.28 3.92
CA ALA A 70 -0.03 -6.35 5.37
C ALA A 70 -0.39 -7.76 5.87
N GLY A 71 0.26 -8.20 6.95
CA GLY A 71 0.09 -9.54 7.51
C GLY A 71 0.72 -10.67 6.69
N GLN A 72 1.32 -10.38 5.52
CA GLN A 72 1.95 -11.39 4.66
C GLN A 72 3.47 -11.39 4.83
N THR A 73 4.06 -12.59 4.89
CA THR A 73 5.51 -12.75 4.73
C THR A 73 5.86 -12.70 3.25
N VAL A 74 6.75 -11.78 2.86
CA VAL A 74 7.05 -11.50 1.45
C VAL A 74 8.49 -11.92 1.14
N GLN A 75 8.67 -12.62 0.02
CA GLN A 75 10.00 -12.98 -0.48
C GLN A 75 10.35 -12.16 -1.73
N PHE A 76 11.45 -11.41 -1.64
CA PHE A 76 12.00 -10.62 -2.72
C PHE A 76 13.21 -11.30 -3.35
N LYS A 77 13.20 -11.37 -4.68
CA LYS A 77 14.37 -11.72 -5.48
C LYS A 77 14.96 -10.47 -6.09
N VAL A 78 16.03 -9.97 -5.49
CA VAL A 78 16.68 -8.70 -5.86
C VAL A 78 17.97 -8.96 -6.61
N THR A 79 18.24 -8.14 -7.63
CA THR A 79 19.51 -8.06 -8.34
C THR A 79 20.04 -6.64 -8.24
N VAL A 80 21.24 -6.47 -7.69
CA VAL A 80 21.90 -5.16 -7.64
C VAL A 80 22.44 -4.83 -9.02
N LYS A 81 22.00 -3.71 -9.59
CA LYS A 81 22.42 -3.27 -10.93
C LYS A 81 23.66 -2.37 -10.89
N GLU A 82 23.72 -1.46 -9.92
CA GLU A 82 24.78 -0.47 -9.79
C GLU A 82 24.95 -0.09 -8.32
N ILE A 83 26.17 0.29 -7.94
CA ILE A 83 26.50 0.86 -6.63
C ILE A 83 27.38 2.09 -6.89
N ARG A 84 26.95 3.24 -6.39
CA ARG A 84 27.71 4.50 -6.43
C ARG A 84 27.47 5.29 -5.15
N ASP A 85 28.35 6.25 -4.88
CA ASP A 85 28.13 7.22 -3.82
C ASP A 85 27.03 8.22 -4.21
N ALA A 86 26.26 8.67 -3.22
CA ALA A 86 25.26 9.72 -3.38
C ALA A 86 25.95 11.09 -3.54
N THR A 87 25.39 11.97 -4.38
CA THR A 87 25.89 13.35 -4.48
C THR A 87 25.52 14.17 -3.24
N PRO A 88 26.19 15.31 -2.97
CA PRO A 88 25.83 16.20 -1.86
C PRO A 88 24.38 16.68 -1.89
N GLU A 89 23.78 16.78 -3.08
CA GLU A 89 22.39 17.21 -3.27
C GLU A 89 21.41 16.09 -2.90
N GLU A 90 21.66 14.86 -3.37
CA GLU A 90 20.84 13.68 -3.03
C GLU A 90 20.83 13.38 -1.53
N LEU A 91 21.98 13.56 -0.86
CA LEU A 91 22.07 13.43 0.59
C LEU A 91 21.22 14.47 1.33
N GLN A 92 21.17 15.71 0.84
CA GLN A 92 20.33 16.75 1.42
C GLN A 92 18.83 16.51 1.15
N GLN A 93 18.50 15.87 0.02
CA GLN A 93 17.13 15.55 -0.37
C GLN A 93 16.57 14.28 0.29
N GLY A 94 17.46 13.41 0.80
CA GLY A 94 17.07 12.13 1.43
C GLY A 94 16.73 11.03 0.43
N GLY A 95 17.16 11.16 -0.82
CA GLY A 95 16.90 10.20 -1.87
C GLY A 95 17.62 10.54 -3.18
N PRO A 96 17.66 9.59 -4.13
CA PRO A 96 18.22 9.85 -5.45
C PRO A 96 17.40 10.93 -6.17
N SER A 97 18.07 11.73 -7.01
CA SER A 97 17.41 12.76 -7.80
C SER A 97 16.40 12.11 -8.75
N SER A 98 15.11 12.34 -8.50
CA SER A 98 14.01 11.74 -9.29
C SER A 98 14.03 12.22 -10.73
N SER A 99 14.59 11.41 -11.61
CA SER A 99 14.22 11.23 -13.02
C SER A 99 15.01 10.02 -13.50
N ASN A 100 14.31 9.01 -14.02
CA ASN A 100 14.68 7.92 -14.94
C ASN A 100 16.11 7.80 -15.57
N ASP A 101 17.18 8.25 -14.93
CA ASP A 101 18.54 8.47 -15.42
C ASP A 101 19.56 7.76 -14.50
N ILE A 102 19.38 6.46 -14.29
CA ILE A 102 20.46 5.61 -13.75
C ILE A 102 21.29 5.02 -14.91
N LEU A 103 21.55 5.81 -15.95
CA LEU A 103 22.59 5.51 -16.95
C LEU A 103 23.12 6.81 -17.58
N PRO A 104 24.15 7.47 -17.01
CA PRO A 104 25.03 8.28 -17.84
C PRO A 104 25.79 7.33 -18.80
N PRO A 105 26.09 7.75 -20.05
CA PRO A 105 26.97 6.98 -20.92
C PRO A 105 28.33 6.90 -20.25
N MET A 106 28.84 5.67 -20.09
CA MET A 106 30.23 5.41 -19.70
C MET A 106 31.15 6.26 -20.59
N ALA A 107 31.80 7.26 -20.00
CA ALA A 107 32.78 8.07 -20.71
C ALA A 107 34.10 7.30 -20.82
N SER A 108 34.40 6.93 -22.07
CA SER A 108 35.69 6.59 -22.71
C SER A 108 36.50 5.41 -22.18
#